data_AF-A0A2A3C5W7-F1
#
_entry.id   AF-A0A2A3C5W7-F1
#
_cell.length_a   1.000
_cell.length_b   1.000
_cell.length_c   1.000
_cell.angle_alpha   90.00
_cell.angle_beta   90.00
_cell.angle_gamma   90.00
#
_symmetry.space_group_name_H-M   'P 1'
#
loop_
_entity.id
_entity.type
_entity.pdbx_description
1 polymer ?
#
loop_
_entity_poly.entity_id
_entity_poly.type
_entity_poly.pdbx_seq_one_letter_code
_entity_poly.pdbx_strand_id
1 'polypeptide(L)'
;MKMSENPAQAAPVERTGGCLCGRIRYRVTADPRVHYCHCDMCRRATGSAFAVLAWVPLASLSWRDEEPAYRRSSPLARRAFCQACGSPLSLSYDATQDEIALHVGTFDDPAELEPRYNYGSGQRLAWVCCGIDLPHHDAEERW
;
A
#
# COMPACT_ATOMS: atom_id res chain seq x y z
N MET A 1 -1.22 -32.42 -37.89
CA MET A 1 -0.33 -31.76 -36.91
C MET A 1 -0.76 -30.31 -36.76
N LYS A 2 -1.54 -30.00 -35.72
CA LYS A 2 -1.76 -28.60 -35.30
C LYS A 2 -0.83 -28.38 -34.12
N MET A 3 0.08 -27.43 -34.27
CA MET A 3 1.00 -26.98 -33.22
C MET A 3 0.14 -26.37 -32.11
N SER A 4 0.24 -26.94 -30.90
CA SER A 4 -0.33 -26.38 -29.69
C SER A 4 0.47 -25.14 -29.30
N GLU A 5 -0.16 -23.97 -29.28
CA GLU A 5 0.40 -22.76 -28.69
C GLU A 5 0.55 -22.97 -27.17
N ASN A 6 1.75 -22.68 -26.69
CA ASN A 6 2.17 -22.74 -25.30
C ASN A 6 1.53 -21.55 -24.53
N PRO A 7 0.85 -21.73 -23.38
CA PRO A 7 0.37 -20.60 -22.60
C PRO A 7 1.59 -19.80 -22.14
N ALA A 8 1.72 -18.58 -22.63
CA ALA A 8 2.76 -17.65 -22.21
C ALA A 8 2.77 -17.56 -20.68
N GLN A 9 3.89 -17.94 -20.06
CA GLN A 9 4.17 -17.61 -18.67
C GLN A 9 3.93 -16.11 -18.48
N ALA A 10 2.98 -15.72 -17.63
CA ALA A 10 2.85 -14.33 -17.21
C ALA A 10 4.22 -13.88 -16.67
N ALA A 11 4.71 -12.72 -17.13
CA ALA A 11 5.94 -12.16 -16.62
C ALA A 11 5.86 -12.03 -15.08
N PRO A 12 6.96 -12.26 -14.34
CA PRO A 12 6.96 -12.08 -12.89
C PRO A 12 6.50 -10.66 -12.55
N VAL A 13 5.47 -10.54 -11.71
CA VAL A 13 5.02 -9.23 -11.20
C VAL A 13 6.09 -8.73 -10.23
N GLU A 14 6.80 -7.68 -10.62
CA GLU A 14 7.76 -6.99 -9.77
C GLU A 14 7.32 -5.54 -9.58
N ARG A 15 7.24 -5.10 -8.32
CA ARG A 15 6.88 -3.74 -7.96
C ARG A 15 7.87 -3.20 -6.95
N THR A 16 8.19 -1.92 -7.05
CA THR A 16 9.09 -1.23 -6.13
C THR A 16 8.40 -0.05 -5.46
N GLY A 17 9.01 0.43 -4.39
CA GLY A 17 8.53 1.58 -3.66
C GLY A 17 9.48 1.96 -2.54
N GLY A 18 9.08 2.97 -1.77
CA GLY A 18 9.85 3.44 -0.65
C GLY A 18 9.21 4.59 0.09
N CYS A 19 9.87 5.05 1.14
CA CYS A 19 9.44 6.22 1.88
C CYS A 19 9.69 7.51 1.10
N LEU A 20 9.10 8.60 1.59
CA LEU A 20 9.16 9.92 0.99
C LEU A 20 10.59 10.42 0.76
N CYS A 21 11.48 10.21 1.73
CA CYS A 21 12.88 10.64 1.62
C CYS A 21 13.82 9.66 0.90
N GLY A 22 13.29 8.54 0.38
CA GLY A 22 14.05 7.55 -0.38
C GLY A 22 14.97 6.63 0.43
N ARG A 23 15.14 6.83 1.74
CA ARG A 23 16.05 6.01 2.57
C ARG A 23 15.62 4.56 2.72
N ILE A 24 14.32 4.32 2.82
CA ILE A 24 13.76 2.97 2.87
C ILE A 24 13.20 2.69 1.49
N ARG A 25 13.72 1.65 0.87
CA ARG A 25 13.23 1.12 -0.41
C ARG A 25 12.74 -0.30 -0.20
N TYR A 26 11.85 -0.76 -1.06
CA TYR A 26 11.39 -2.14 -1.03
C TYR A 26 11.08 -2.67 -2.42
N ARG A 27 11.06 -4.00 -2.51
CA ARG A 27 10.63 -4.77 -3.66
C ARG A 27 9.55 -5.76 -3.25
N VAL A 28 8.57 -5.94 -4.12
CA VAL A 28 7.46 -6.89 -4.00
C VAL A 28 7.42 -7.77 -5.25
N THR A 29 7.30 -9.09 -5.08
CA THR A 29 7.25 -10.08 -6.17
C THR A 29 5.90 -10.79 -6.31
N ALA A 30 4.84 -10.21 -5.74
CA ALA A 30 3.48 -10.71 -5.82
C ALA A 30 2.52 -9.59 -6.24
N ASP A 31 1.43 -9.96 -6.90
CA ASP A 31 0.37 -9.01 -7.23
C ASP A 31 -0.49 -8.71 -5.99
N PRO A 32 -0.61 -7.43 -5.57
CA PRO A 32 -1.27 -7.09 -4.32
C PRO A 32 -2.80 -7.05 -4.44
N ARG A 33 -3.48 -7.39 -3.35
CA ARG A 33 -4.92 -7.13 -3.19
C ARG A 33 -5.12 -5.73 -2.62
N VAL A 34 -5.67 -4.82 -3.42
CA VAL A 34 -5.77 -3.40 -3.08
C VAL A 34 -7.18 -2.99 -2.65
N HIS A 35 -7.27 -2.18 -1.60
CA HIS A 35 -8.55 -1.67 -1.10
C HIS A 35 -8.43 -0.31 -0.39
N TYR A 36 -9.58 0.37 -0.28
CA TYR A 36 -9.76 1.51 0.62
C TYR A 36 -10.09 1.02 2.02
N CYS A 37 -9.44 1.59 3.04
CA CYS A 37 -9.74 1.34 4.44
C CYS A 37 -10.16 2.63 5.15
N HIS A 38 -11.41 2.66 5.58
CA HIS A 38 -12.09 3.85 6.14
C HIS A 38 -12.07 3.91 7.67
N CYS A 39 -11.50 2.90 8.35
CA CYS A 39 -11.53 2.86 9.80
C CYS A 39 -10.75 4.02 10.43
N ASP A 40 -11.19 4.48 11.60
CA ASP A 40 -10.60 5.63 12.28
C ASP A 40 -9.09 5.48 12.51
N MET A 41 -8.63 4.25 12.81
CA MET A 41 -7.22 3.94 12.96
C MET A 41 -6.41 4.19 11.69
N CYS A 42 -6.92 3.79 10.53
CA CYS A 42 -6.24 3.99 9.25
C CYS A 42 -6.23 5.46 8.83
N ARG A 43 -7.30 6.20 9.11
CA ARG A 43 -7.33 7.66 8.91
C ARG A 43 -6.29 8.36 9.78
N ARG A 44 -6.28 8.08 11.09
CA ARG A 44 -5.30 8.67 12.02
C ARG A 44 -3.87 8.28 11.72
N ALA A 45 -3.63 7.05 11.26
CA ALA A 45 -2.29 6.58 10.91
C ALA A 45 -1.73 7.27 9.66
N THR A 46 -2.59 7.69 8.74
CA THR A 46 -2.18 8.31 7.46
C THR A 46 -2.37 9.82 7.43
N GLY A 47 -3.18 10.39 8.33
CA GLY A 47 -3.66 11.76 8.22
C GLY A 47 -4.67 11.98 7.08
N SER A 48 -5.06 10.93 6.36
CA SER A 48 -5.94 11.00 5.18
C SER A 48 -7.38 10.60 5.51
N ALA A 49 -8.29 10.86 4.57
CA ALA A 49 -9.70 10.47 4.64
C ALA A 49 -9.88 8.94 4.69
N PHE A 50 -8.94 8.19 4.13
CA PHE A 50 -8.83 6.74 4.17
C PHE A 50 -7.37 6.33 3.92
N ALA A 51 -7.01 5.11 4.30
CA ALA A 51 -5.78 4.48 3.82
C ALA A 51 -6.08 3.70 2.54
N VAL A 52 -5.15 3.70 1.58
CA VAL A 52 -5.17 2.75 0.47
C VAL A 52 -4.07 1.72 0.74
N LEU A 53 -4.47 0.46 0.85
CA LEU A 53 -3.61 -0.62 1.33
C LEU A 53 -3.54 -1.76 0.32
N ALA A 54 -2.33 -2.21 0.04
CA ALA A 54 -1.97 -3.28 -0.87
C ALA A 54 -1.47 -4.50 -0.07
N TRP A 55 -2.31 -5.53 0.07
CA TRP A 55 -1.96 -6.76 0.78
C TRP A 55 -1.14 -7.70 -0.10
N VAL A 56 -0.02 -8.20 0.44
CA VAL A 56 0.87 -9.16 -0.20
C VAL A 56 1.33 -10.23 0.79
N PRO A 57 1.76 -11.42 0.32
CA PRO A 57 2.48 -12.36 1.17
C PRO A 57 3.77 -11.72 1.71
N LEU A 58 4.04 -11.86 3.00
CA LEU A 58 5.26 -11.32 3.62
C LEU A 58 6.53 -11.83 2.93
N ALA A 59 6.54 -13.09 2.51
CA ALA A 59 7.65 -13.70 1.78
C ALA A 59 7.93 -13.05 0.41
N SER A 60 6.99 -12.30 -0.16
CA SER A 60 7.17 -11.57 -1.43
C SER A 60 7.80 -10.20 -1.24
N LEU A 61 7.89 -9.70 0.00
CA LEU A 61 8.44 -8.40 0.34
C LEU A 61 9.91 -8.50 0.71
N SER A 62 10.72 -7.60 0.19
CA SER A 62 12.11 -7.40 0.63
C SER A 62 12.36 -5.91 0.83
N TRP A 63 12.74 -5.52 2.05
CA TRP A 63 13.29 -4.19 2.32
C TRP A 63 14.69 -4.08 1.74
N ARG A 64 15.04 -2.89 1.25
CA ARG A 64 16.31 -2.54 0.63
C ARG A 64 16.84 -1.28 1.31
N ASP A 65 18.17 -1.18 1.35
CA ASP A 65 18.93 -0.07 1.93
C ASP A 65 18.79 0.05 3.46
N GLU A 66 17.63 0.51 3.95
CA GLU A 66 17.32 0.60 5.39
C GLU A 66 16.02 -0.15 5.71
N GLU A 67 15.96 -0.75 6.91
CA GLU A 67 14.71 -1.30 7.43
C GLU A 67 13.83 -0.23 8.07
N PRO A 68 12.49 -0.33 7.94
CA PRO A 68 11.60 0.58 8.63
C PRO A 68 11.58 0.32 10.13
N ALA A 69 11.25 1.36 10.90
CA ALA A 69 10.91 1.17 12.29
C ALA A 69 9.47 0.69 12.42
N TYR A 70 9.19 -0.02 13.51
CA TYR A 70 7.86 -0.56 13.80
C TYR A 70 7.27 0.05 15.06
N ARG A 71 5.97 0.33 15.03
CA ARG A 71 5.19 0.75 16.19
C ARG A 71 3.99 -0.17 16.39
N ARG A 72 3.73 -0.58 17.63
CA ARG A 72 2.47 -1.22 18.00
C ARG A 72 1.33 -0.20 17.86
N SER A 73 0.45 -0.44 16.90
CA SER A 73 -0.63 0.50 16.55
C SER A 73 -1.95 0.18 17.26
N SER A 74 -2.15 -1.09 17.63
CA SER A 74 -3.28 -1.57 18.45
C SER A 74 -2.89 -2.89 19.14
N PRO A 75 -3.72 -3.45 20.03
CA PRO A 75 -3.53 -4.79 20.56
C PRO A 75 -3.56 -5.94 19.55
N LEU A 76 -3.72 -5.66 18.24
CA LEU A 76 -3.80 -6.66 17.18
C LEU A 76 -2.83 -6.41 16.03
N ALA A 77 -2.23 -5.22 15.95
CA ALA A 77 -1.51 -4.79 14.76
C ALA A 77 -0.30 -3.91 15.05
N ARG A 78 0.73 -4.05 14.22
CA ARG A 78 1.89 -3.15 14.15
C ARG A 78 1.94 -2.48 12.79
N ARG A 79 2.55 -1.29 12.75
CA ARG A 79 2.78 -0.52 11.53
C ARG A 79 4.24 -0.19 11.37
N ALA A 80 4.73 -0.23 10.14
CA ALA A 80 6.09 0.19 9.82
C ALA A 80 6.09 1.62 9.26
N PHE A 81 7.14 2.38 9.56
CA PHE A 81 7.30 3.76 9.10
C PHE A 81 8.78 4.14 8.98
N CYS A 82 9.04 5.19 8.21
CA CYS A 82 10.38 5.78 8.14
C CYS A 82 10.64 6.69 9.34
N GLN A 83 11.69 6.43 10.12
CA GLN A 83 12.09 7.32 11.23
C GLN A 83 12.56 8.69 10.75
N ALA A 84 13.12 8.77 9.53
CA ALA A 84 13.69 10.02 9.02
C ALA A 84 12.63 11.00 8.48
N CYS A 85 11.58 10.51 7.81
CA CYS A 85 10.56 11.36 7.19
C CYS A 85 9.12 11.09 7.66
N GLY A 86 8.90 10.09 8.50
CA GLY A 86 7.58 9.77 9.04
C GLY A 86 6.64 9.01 8.10
N SER A 87 7.02 8.72 6.85
CA SER A 87 6.14 8.01 5.92
C SER A 87 5.61 6.70 6.49
N PRO A 88 4.28 6.47 6.47
CA PRO A 88 3.70 5.18 6.82
C PRO A 88 3.97 4.21 5.68
N LEU A 89 4.57 3.06 5.99
CA LEU A 89 4.99 2.08 4.98
C LEU A 89 4.13 0.84 4.99
N SER A 90 3.83 0.29 6.16
CA SER A 90 3.08 -0.97 6.23
C SER A 90 2.17 -1.13 7.44
N LEU A 91 1.30 -2.11 7.36
CA LEU A 91 0.44 -2.63 8.41
C LEU A 91 0.50 -4.17 8.39
N SER A 92 0.70 -4.79 9.55
CA SER A 92 0.58 -6.26 9.71
C SER A 92 -0.22 -6.58 10.97
N TYR A 93 -1.03 -7.64 10.92
CA TYR A 93 -1.78 -8.15 12.07
C TYR A 93 -1.09 -9.34 12.70
N ASP A 94 -1.23 -9.49 14.02
CA ASP A 94 -0.64 -10.60 14.77
C ASP A 94 -1.28 -11.96 14.37
N ALA A 95 -2.54 -11.93 13.90
CA ALA A 95 -3.30 -13.11 13.50
C ALA A 95 -2.99 -13.62 12.08
N THR A 96 -2.35 -12.81 11.23
CA THR A 96 -2.02 -13.13 9.83
C THR A 96 -0.55 -12.79 9.58
N GLN A 97 0.34 -13.61 10.14
CA GLN A 97 1.78 -13.33 10.14
C GLN A 97 2.47 -13.54 8.79
N ASP A 98 1.79 -14.20 7.87
CA ASP A 98 2.21 -14.47 6.51
C ASP A 98 1.80 -13.38 5.51
N GLU A 99 1.05 -12.37 5.93
CA GLU A 99 0.63 -11.25 5.08
C GLU A 99 1.04 -9.89 5.66
N ILE A 100 1.26 -8.94 4.75
CA ILE A 100 1.57 -7.55 5.09
C ILE A 100 0.88 -6.62 4.09
N ALA A 101 0.31 -5.53 4.58
CA ALA A 101 -0.21 -4.46 3.75
C ALA A 101 0.83 -3.36 3.60
N LEU A 102 1.07 -2.91 2.38
CA LEU A 102 1.85 -1.71 2.08
C LEU A 102 0.91 -0.55 1.76
N HIS A 103 1.32 0.68 2.09
CA HIS A 103 0.56 1.87 1.66
C HIS A 103 0.73 2.07 0.16
N VAL A 104 -0.37 2.16 -0.60
CA VAL A 104 -0.29 2.26 -2.07
C VAL A 104 0.51 3.49 -2.52
N GLY A 105 0.37 4.61 -1.82
CA GLY A 105 1.10 5.84 -2.13
C GLY A 105 2.62 5.76 -1.94
N THR A 106 3.17 4.66 -1.42
CA THR A 106 4.62 4.46 -1.29
C THR A 106 5.21 3.61 -2.41
N PHE A 107 4.40 3.11 -3.35
CA PHE A 107 4.90 2.45 -4.55
C PHE A 107 5.38 3.48 -5.58
N ASP A 108 6.31 3.10 -6.44
CA ASP A 108 6.81 3.97 -7.51
C ASP A 108 5.75 4.22 -8.59
N ASP A 109 4.94 3.20 -8.90
CA ASP A 109 3.84 3.26 -9.88
C ASP A 109 2.47 3.01 -9.22
N PRO A 110 1.99 3.92 -8.34
CA PRO A 110 0.78 3.70 -7.56
C PRO A 110 -0.50 3.68 -8.41
N ALA A 111 -0.46 4.24 -9.61
CA ALA A 111 -1.59 4.26 -10.55
C ALA A 111 -2.00 2.86 -11.04
N GLU A 112 -1.08 1.88 -10.99
CA GLU A 112 -1.38 0.49 -11.37
C GLU A 112 -2.10 -0.30 -10.26
N LEU A 113 -2.19 0.28 -9.06
CA LEU A 113 -2.71 -0.37 -7.86
C LEU A 113 -4.13 0.11 -7.56
N GLU A 114 -5.06 -0.22 -8.46
CA GLU A 114 -6.45 0.19 -8.34
C GLU A 114 -7.18 -0.55 -7.20
N PRO A 115 -7.79 0.16 -6.23
CA PRO A 115 -8.56 -0.46 -5.16
C PRO A 115 -9.81 -1.18 -5.68
N ARG A 116 -10.01 -2.44 -5.25
CA ARG A 116 -11.12 -3.31 -5.71
C ARG A 116 -12.31 -3.35 -4.77
N TYR A 117 -12.15 -2.92 -3.51
CA TYR A 117 -13.23 -2.92 -2.52
C TYR A 117 -13.01 -1.86 -1.43
N ASN A 118 -14.05 -1.66 -0.62
CA ASN A 118 -14.04 -0.76 0.53
C ASN A 118 -14.15 -1.58 1.82
N TYR A 119 -13.26 -1.33 2.78
CA TYR A 119 -13.30 -1.90 4.12
C TYR A 119 -13.64 -0.84 5.17
N GLY A 120 -14.42 -1.22 6.18
CA GLY A 120 -14.83 -0.30 7.26
C GLY A 120 -15.78 0.79 6.79
N SER A 121 -16.59 0.54 5.76
CA SER A 121 -17.48 1.52 5.10
C SER A 121 -18.43 2.25 6.04
N GLY A 122 -18.83 1.65 7.17
CA GLY A 122 -19.63 2.31 8.21
C GLY A 122 -18.93 3.48 8.93
N GLN A 123 -17.61 3.60 8.79
CA GLN A 123 -16.79 4.70 9.33
C GLN A 123 -16.31 5.67 8.24
N ARG A 124 -16.77 5.50 6.99
CA ARG A 124 -16.45 6.39 5.88
C ARG A 124 -16.98 7.80 6.17
N LEU A 125 -16.13 8.79 5.97
CA LEU A 125 -16.55 10.20 6.08
C LEU A 125 -17.56 10.50 4.97
N ALA A 126 -18.69 11.10 5.33
CA ALA A 126 -19.83 11.27 4.41
C ALA A 126 -19.51 12.10 3.16
N TRP A 127 -18.57 13.05 3.27
CA TRP A 127 -18.13 13.91 2.17
C TRP A 127 -17.11 13.24 1.23
N VAL A 128 -16.62 12.05 1.57
CA VAL A 128 -15.68 11.30 0.72
C VAL A 128 -16.46 10.55 -0.35
N CYS A 129 -16.51 11.16 -1.53
CA CYS A 129 -16.77 10.48 -2.78
C CYS A 129 -15.43 10.17 -3.45
N CYS A 130 -15.15 8.88 -3.68
CA CYS A 130 -14.00 8.45 -4.46
C CYS A 130 -14.29 8.72 -5.95
N GLY A 131 -14.18 9.99 -6.37
CA GLY A 131 -14.47 10.44 -7.74
C GLY A 131 -15.33 11.70 -7.77
N ILE A 132 -14.73 12.87 -7.50
CA ILE A 132 -15.45 14.15 -7.51
C ILE A 132 -14.81 15.13 -8.51
N ASP A 133 -15.67 15.77 -9.29
CA ASP A 133 -15.41 16.95 -10.11
C ASP A 133 -15.19 18.18 -9.21
N LEU A 134 -13.96 18.37 -8.75
CA LEU A 134 -13.48 19.63 -8.17
C LEU A 134 -12.49 20.27 -9.15
N PRO A 135 -12.29 21.59 -9.10
CA PRO A 135 -11.23 22.24 -9.87
C PRO A 135 -9.88 21.55 -9.63
N HIS A 136 -9.26 21.07 -10.71
CA HIS A 136 -7.97 20.43 -10.66
C HIS A 136 -6.86 21.46 -10.79
N HIS A 137 -5.85 21.32 -9.94
CA HIS A 137 -4.58 22.02 -10.07
C HIS A 137 -3.48 20.96 -10.00
N ASP A 138 -2.51 21.06 -10.90
CA ASP A 138 -1.34 20.18 -10.84
C ASP A 138 -0.52 20.49 -9.59
N ALA A 139 0.03 19.45 -8.97
CA ALA A 139 0.98 19.64 -7.88
C ALA A 139 2.29 20.22 -8.43
N GLU A 140 2.70 21.36 -7.89
CA GLU A 140 4.03 21.94 -8.17
C GLU A 140 5.13 21.21 -7.38
N GLU A 141 4.76 20.58 -6.25
CA GLU A 141 5.67 19.78 -5.43
C GLU A 141 6.11 18.52 -6.19
N ARG A 142 7.41 18.43 -6.45
CA ARG A 142 8.08 17.27 -7.05
C ARG A 142 9.35 16.98 -6.26
N TRP A 143 9.78 15.72 -6.28
CA TRP A 143 11.08 15.29 -5.76
C TRP A 143 12.19 15.56 -6.77
#